data_AF-A0A6A5SJR4-F1
#
_entry.id   AF-A0A6A5SJR4-F1
#
_cell.length_a   1.000
_cell.length_b   1.000
_cell.length_c   1.000
_cell.angle_alpha   90.00
_cell.angle_beta   90.00
_cell.angle_gamma   90.00
#
_symmetry.space_group_name_H-M   'P 1'
#
loop_
_entity.id
_entity.type
_entity.pdbx_description
1 polymer ?
#
loop_
_entity_poly.entity_id
_entity_poly.type
_entity_poly.pdbx_seq_one_letter_code
_entity_poly.pdbx_strand_id
1 'polypeptide(L)'
;MPPPVMPGHPQKGQRCNIKNVYRVPDEKNPNKYHWIDEKSLQYGLIDDKTKMKKTREAFAINVYHKLNEEDDEWYVHEVPINITLLHSALGKILEGYPGLTQHRLMSFAPPFLPFIHRWQALLSYENNLDAMSETKNHLQLLQQVLHPLLEESFKTIRDVDLSPMTDEQCLHATPTVKCFKIEKKKWEKLAVAKIHEIPWAEKAFDSLVLDHSEKGLMLALVDRDQFTQGRPFDDFIGGKGQGMIMLLCGPPGVGKTLTAETVSEHLRRPLYKLGAGDLGTDARHVEASLDKALKLCGHFGAVLLIDEVDVFMEARTSNNLQRNELVSVFLRLLEYYNGIMILTTNRMRSIDSAFESRIDITLTYNSLTEVDRQQVWRNFLATMDPKDFDIGETDLMKLAKWDFNGRQLKSAIKTARILASKKWEPLNIQHLNVVLITDFPSLSL
;
A
#
# COMPACT_ATOMS: atom_id res chain seq x y z
N MET A 1 -25.30 26.33 4.21
CA MET A 1 -26.14 25.90 5.35
C MET A 1 -26.26 24.39 5.31
N PRO A 2 -25.93 23.66 6.38
CA PRO A 2 -26.19 22.22 6.41
C PRO A 2 -27.70 21.96 6.36
N PRO A 3 -28.15 20.84 5.78
CA PRO A 3 -29.57 20.51 5.72
C PRO A 3 -30.12 20.25 7.13
N PRO A 4 -31.42 20.51 7.37
CA PRO A 4 -32.03 20.32 8.69
C PRO A 4 -32.06 18.83 9.05
N VAL A 5 -31.60 18.52 10.27
CA VAL A 5 -31.66 17.18 10.87
C VAL A 5 -33.13 16.83 11.11
N MET A 6 -33.62 15.76 10.48
CA MET A 6 -34.94 15.22 10.79
C MET A 6 -34.97 14.71 12.25
N PRO A 7 -35.99 15.07 13.07
CA PRO A 7 -36.05 14.66 14.46
C PRO A 7 -36.40 13.16 14.57
N GLY A 8 -35.55 12.38 15.25
CA GLY A 8 -35.88 11.01 15.67
C GLY A 8 -34.94 9.90 15.23
N HIS A 9 -33.87 10.18 14.47
CA HIS A 9 -32.87 9.17 14.10
C HIS A 9 -31.57 9.33 14.92
N PRO A 10 -31.13 8.31 15.68
CA PRO A 10 -29.90 8.39 16.45
C PRO A 10 -28.67 8.45 15.53
N GLN A 11 -27.70 9.30 15.89
CA GLN A 11 -26.44 9.44 15.15
C GLN A 11 -25.50 8.27 15.43
N LYS A 12 -24.66 7.91 14.45
CA LYS A 12 -23.68 6.82 14.60
C LYS A 12 -22.70 7.14 15.74
N GLY A 13 -22.51 6.19 16.67
CA GLY A 13 -21.62 6.35 17.82
C GLY A 13 -22.11 7.32 18.90
N GLN A 14 -23.34 7.85 18.81
CA GLN A 14 -23.89 8.83 19.76
C GLN A 14 -23.92 8.34 21.22
N ARG A 15 -24.04 7.03 21.44
CA ARG A 15 -24.07 6.41 22.76
C ARG A 15 -22.68 5.93 23.12
N CYS A 16 -22.06 6.56 24.11
CA CYS A 16 -20.81 6.12 24.73
C CYS A 16 -21.05 4.83 25.56
N ASN A 17 -21.29 3.71 24.89
CA ASN A 17 -21.54 2.40 25.47
C ASN A 17 -21.22 1.28 24.45
N ILE A 18 -21.10 0.05 24.95
CA ILE A 18 -20.81 -1.15 24.17
C ILE A 18 -22.11 -1.89 23.86
N LYS A 19 -22.24 -2.47 22.66
CA LYS A 19 -23.34 -3.35 22.29
C LYS A 19 -22.83 -4.71 21.80
N ASN A 20 -23.24 -5.78 22.49
CA ASN A 20 -23.01 -7.15 22.05
C ASN A 20 -24.06 -7.56 21.01
N VAL A 21 -23.62 -8.25 19.96
CA VAL A 21 -24.44 -8.71 18.84
C VAL A 21 -24.04 -10.14 18.50
N TYR A 22 -25.00 -11.04 18.34
CA TYR A 22 -24.77 -12.48 18.21
C TYR A 22 -25.28 -13.01 16.87
N ARG A 23 -24.47 -13.81 16.17
CA ARG A 23 -24.88 -14.47 14.92
C ARG A 23 -25.62 -15.77 15.21
N VAL A 24 -26.88 -15.85 14.79
CA VAL A 24 -27.73 -17.02 14.96
C VAL A 24 -28.32 -17.48 13.62
N PRO A 25 -28.55 -18.79 13.41
CA PRO A 25 -29.27 -19.29 12.25
C PRO A 25 -30.76 -18.88 12.30
N ASP A 26 -31.38 -18.75 11.12
CA ASP A 26 -32.79 -18.43 10.94
C ASP A 26 -33.65 -19.65 11.25
N GLU A 27 -34.70 -19.46 12.06
CA GLU A 27 -35.71 -20.48 12.38
C GLU A 27 -36.29 -21.17 11.15
N LYS A 28 -36.56 -20.39 10.09
CA LYS A 28 -37.26 -20.87 8.90
C LYS A 28 -36.32 -21.44 7.85
N ASN A 29 -35.03 -21.14 7.94
CA ASN A 29 -34.02 -21.64 7.02
C ASN A 29 -32.65 -21.73 7.72
N PRO A 30 -32.26 -22.91 8.22
CA PRO A 30 -31.01 -23.12 8.94
C PRO A 30 -29.74 -22.70 8.16
N ASN A 31 -29.80 -22.57 6.83
CA ASN A 31 -28.69 -22.11 6.00
C ASN A 31 -28.55 -20.57 5.95
N LYS A 32 -29.48 -19.83 6.57
CA LYS A 32 -29.49 -18.37 6.60
C LYS A 32 -29.22 -17.89 8.02
N TYR A 33 -28.42 -16.84 8.18
CA TYR A 33 -28.01 -16.31 9.49
C TYR A 33 -28.43 -14.86 9.66
N HIS A 34 -28.72 -14.47 10.91
CA HIS A 34 -29.02 -13.10 11.31
C HIS A 34 -28.24 -12.70 12.56
N TRP A 35 -28.14 -11.40 12.76
CA TRP A 35 -27.52 -10.80 13.93
C TRP A 35 -28.60 -10.35 14.90
N ILE A 36 -28.55 -10.80 16.16
CA ILE A 36 -29.49 -10.46 17.24
C ILE A 36 -28.78 -9.80 18.42
N ASP A 37 -29.54 -9.15 19.31
CA ASP A 37 -29.03 -8.32 20.40
C ASP A 37 -28.85 -9.06 21.73
N GLU A 38 -29.34 -10.29 21.82
CA GLU A 38 -29.34 -11.11 23.03
C GLU A 38 -28.67 -12.46 22.76
N LYS A 39 -27.99 -12.98 23.78
CA LYS A 39 -27.35 -14.29 23.74
C LYS A 39 -28.44 -15.35 23.92
N SER A 40 -28.96 -15.89 22.81
CA SER A 40 -29.99 -16.94 22.84
C SER A 40 -29.40 -18.31 22.52
N LEU A 41 -29.78 -19.32 23.32
CA LEU A 41 -29.56 -20.74 23.04
C LEU A 41 -30.64 -21.33 22.11
N GLN A 42 -31.70 -20.56 21.80
CA GLN A 42 -32.80 -20.95 20.93
C GLN A 42 -32.99 -19.93 19.81
N TYR A 43 -33.43 -20.44 18.67
CA TYR A 43 -33.67 -19.65 17.47
C TYR A 43 -34.59 -18.45 17.76
N GLY A 44 -34.31 -17.31 17.14
CA GLY A 44 -35.00 -16.05 17.42
C GLY A 44 -35.94 -15.62 16.30
N LEU A 45 -37.20 -15.34 16.64
CA LEU A 45 -38.15 -14.59 15.82
C LEU A 45 -37.66 -13.14 15.64
N ILE A 46 -37.56 -12.65 14.40
CA ILE A 46 -37.14 -11.27 14.10
C ILE A 46 -38.29 -10.49 13.49
N ASP A 47 -38.69 -9.41 14.17
CA ASP A 47 -39.50 -8.33 13.62
C ASP A 47 -38.59 -7.15 13.22
N ASP A 48 -38.76 -6.69 11.98
CA ASP A 48 -38.18 -5.48 11.35
C ASP A 48 -36.63 -5.27 11.33
N LYS A 49 -35.95 -5.83 10.31
CA LYS A 49 -34.49 -5.82 10.12
C LYS A 49 -33.84 -4.43 10.01
N THR A 50 -34.54 -3.45 9.45
CA THR A 50 -33.96 -2.14 9.10
C THR A 50 -33.83 -1.24 10.34
N LYS A 51 -34.74 -1.39 11.30
CA LYS A 51 -34.77 -0.61 12.55
C LYS A 51 -33.68 -1.05 13.52
N MET A 52 -33.39 -2.36 13.59
CA MET A 52 -32.34 -2.90 14.47
C MET A 52 -30.93 -2.48 14.03
N LYS A 53 -30.64 -2.46 12.71
CA LYS A 53 -29.31 -2.03 12.22
C LYS A 53 -28.95 -0.59 12.62
N LYS A 54 -29.86 0.36 12.40
CA LYS A 54 -29.65 1.77 12.79
C LYS A 54 -29.53 1.95 14.31
N THR A 55 -30.25 1.13 15.08
CA THR A 55 -30.16 1.15 16.56
C THR A 55 -28.79 0.66 17.05
N ARG A 56 -28.18 -0.31 16.37
CA ARG A 56 -26.82 -0.81 16.68
C ARG A 56 -25.73 0.19 16.33
N GLU A 57 -25.87 0.91 15.22
CA GLU A 57 -24.90 1.92 14.80
C GLU A 57 -24.83 3.12 15.76
N ALA A 58 -25.85 3.32 16.61
CA ALA A 58 -25.86 4.36 17.63
C ALA A 58 -24.87 4.15 18.77
N PHE A 59 -24.40 2.92 19.00
CA PHE A 59 -23.42 2.60 20.05
C PHE A 59 -21.99 2.85 19.57
N ALA A 60 -21.13 3.37 20.45
CA ALA A 60 -19.75 3.71 20.15
C ALA A 60 -18.92 2.52 19.71
N ILE A 61 -19.12 1.35 20.34
CA ILE A 61 -18.41 0.11 20.04
C ILE A 61 -19.42 -1.04 19.97
N ASN A 62 -19.38 -1.81 18.90
CA ASN A 62 -20.14 -3.05 18.79
C ASN A 62 -19.20 -4.25 18.90
N VAL A 63 -19.66 -5.33 19.52
CA VAL A 63 -18.91 -6.59 19.64
C VAL A 63 -19.75 -7.69 19.02
N TYR A 64 -19.31 -8.18 17.87
CA TYR A 64 -19.99 -9.21 17.10
C TYR A 64 -19.45 -10.59 17.49
N HIS A 65 -20.33 -11.48 17.92
CA HIS A 65 -20.02 -12.82 18.39
C HIS A 65 -20.53 -13.89 17.43
N LYS A 66 -19.75 -14.96 17.26
CA LYS A 66 -20.15 -16.16 16.54
C LYS A 66 -20.03 -17.36 17.47
N LEU A 67 -20.92 -18.33 17.29
CA LEU A 67 -20.80 -19.63 17.91
C LEU A 67 -19.77 -20.45 17.15
N ASN A 68 -18.85 -21.08 17.86
CA ASN A 68 -18.02 -22.14 17.33
C ASN A 68 -18.80 -23.46 17.46
N GLU A 69 -19.08 -24.12 16.33
CA GLU A 69 -19.94 -25.31 16.29
C GLU A 69 -19.22 -26.57 16.81
N GLU A 70 -17.89 -26.55 16.93
CA GLU A 70 -17.10 -27.70 17.38
C GLU A 70 -17.07 -27.85 18.90
N ASP A 71 -17.04 -26.74 19.63
CA ASP A 71 -16.92 -26.70 21.10
C ASP A 71 -18.11 -25.99 21.79
N ASP A 72 -19.09 -25.52 21.02
CA ASP A 72 -20.29 -24.80 21.49
C ASP A 72 -19.97 -23.49 22.26
N GLU A 73 -18.80 -22.88 21.99
CA GLU A 73 -18.38 -21.64 22.64
C GLU A 73 -18.57 -20.41 21.74
N TRP A 74 -19.01 -19.30 22.35
CA TRP A 74 -19.12 -18.02 21.66
C TRP A 74 -17.78 -17.29 21.66
N TYR A 75 -17.29 -16.94 20.47
CA TYR A 75 -16.10 -16.13 20.31
C TYR A 75 -16.41 -14.78 19.66
N VAL A 76 -15.58 -13.78 19.97
CA VAL A 76 -15.67 -12.47 19.30
C VAL A 76 -15.18 -12.61 17.87
N HIS A 77 -16.06 -12.42 16.91
CA HIS A 77 -15.72 -12.44 15.49
C HIS A 77 -15.13 -11.11 15.03
N GLU A 78 -15.70 -10.00 15.49
CA GLU A 78 -15.38 -8.67 14.99
C GLU A 78 -15.79 -7.58 16.01
N VAL A 79 -15.04 -6.48 16.08
CA VAL A 79 -15.29 -5.32 16.93
C VAL A 79 -15.30 -4.05 16.07
N PRO A 80 -16.46 -3.66 15.50
CA PRO A 80 -16.61 -2.39 14.82
C PRO A 80 -16.59 -1.20 15.79
N ILE A 81 -15.83 -0.17 15.43
CA ILE A 81 -15.74 1.11 16.13
C ILE A 81 -16.56 2.13 15.35
N ASN A 82 -17.64 2.61 15.96
CA ASN A 82 -18.59 3.51 15.31
C ASN A 82 -18.33 4.99 15.62
N ILE A 83 -17.59 5.29 16.70
CA ILE A 83 -17.30 6.66 17.13
C ILE A 83 -16.02 7.20 16.46
N THR A 84 -16.13 8.39 15.88
CA THR A 84 -15.04 9.05 15.14
C THR A 84 -13.88 9.49 16.03
N LEU A 85 -14.15 9.87 17.29
CA LEU A 85 -13.11 10.23 18.27
C LEU A 85 -12.09 9.10 18.49
N LEU A 86 -12.54 7.84 18.49
CA LEU A 86 -11.63 6.69 18.59
C LEU A 86 -10.83 6.50 17.32
N HIS A 87 -11.39 6.73 16.13
CA HIS A 87 -10.62 6.63 14.89
C HIS A 87 -9.45 7.62 14.87
N SER A 88 -9.68 8.86 15.31
CA SER A 88 -8.62 9.87 15.42
C SER A 88 -7.55 9.50 16.45
N ALA A 89 -7.95 8.97 17.62
CA ALA A 89 -7.00 8.53 18.64
C ALA A 89 -6.19 7.31 18.19
N LEU A 90 -6.88 6.30 17.63
CA LEU A 90 -6.24 5.08 17.13
C LEU A 90 -5.34 5.34 15.93
N GLY A 91 -5.66 6.32 15.10
CA GLY A 91 -4.77 6.76 14.02
C GLY A 91 -3.39 7.19 14.51
N LYS A 92 -3.32 7.81 15.71
CA LYS A 92 -2.05 8.17 16.36
C LYS A 92 -1.42 7.00 17.12
N ILE A 93 -2.21 6.23 17.87
CA ILE A 93 -1.70 5.10 18.68
C ILE A 93 -1.12 3.99 17.79
N LEU A 94 -1.74 3.76 16.64
CA LEU A 94 -1.38 2.71 15.69
C LEU A 94 -0.66 3.27 14.46
N GLU A 95 -0.11 4.48 14.57
CA GLU A 95 0.63 5.11 13.48
C GLU A 95 1.79 4.21 13.01
N GLY A 96 1.92 4.06 11.69
CA GLY A 96 2.94 3.22 11.07
C GLY A 96 2.77 1.71 11.30
N TYR A 97 1.64 1.25 11.87
CA TYR A 97 1.44 -0.18 12.07
C TYR A 97 1.18 -0.90 10.73
N PRO A 98 1.95 -1.97 10.39
CA PRO A 98 1.80 -2.68 9.13
C PRO A 98 0.39 -3.29 8.97
N GLY A 99 -0.33 -2.90 7.91
CA GLY A 99 -1.62 -3.50 7.58
C GLY A 99 -2.83 -2.80 8.11
N LEU A 100 -2.65 -1.68 8.80
CA LEU A 100 -3.72 -0.81 9.24
C LEU A 100 -3.77 0.43 8.35
N THR A 101 -4.79 0.50 7.49
CA THR A 101 -5.21 1.73 6.81
C THR A 101 -6.31 2.41 7.63
N GLN A 102 -6.61 3.69 7.36
CA GLN A 102 -7.67 4.42 8.09
C GLN A 102 -9.04 3.70 8.05
N HIS A 103 -9.39 3.04 6.95
CA HIS A 103 -10.61 2.21 6.86
C HIS A 103 -10.56 0.93 7.72
N ARG A 104 -9.37 0.40 8.00
CA ARG A 104 -9.19 -0.73 8.94
C ARG A 104 -9.20 -0.31 10.41
N LEU A 105 -9.19 0.99 10.71
CA LEU A 105 -9.45 1.49 12.08
C LEU A 105 -10.93 1.44 12.46
N MET A 106 -11.81 1.17 11.47
CA MET A 106 -13.26 1.11 11.66
C MET A 106 -13.71 -0.20 12.32
N SER A 107 -12.92 -1.26 12.21
CA SER A 107 -13.27 -2.57 12.75
C SER A 107 -12.04 -3.46 12.92
N PHE A 108 -11.99 -4.19 14.02
CA PHE A 108 -10.90 -5.09 14.36
C PHE A 108 -11.41 -6.51 14.60
N ALA A 109 -10.62 -7.51 14.26
CA ALA A 109 -10.94 -8.91 14.47
C ALA A 109 -9.79 -9.63 15.21
N PRO A 110 -10.07 -10.79 15.86
CA PRO A 110 -9.02 -11.62 16.41
C PRO A 110 -7.92 -11.92 15.38
N PRO A 111 -6.64 -12.00 15.80
CA PRO A 111 -6.17 -12.00 17.19
C PRO A 111 -5.88 -10.60 17.75
N PHE A 112 -6.45 -9.52 17.17
CA PHE A 112 -6.28 -8.15 17.68
C PHE A 112 -4.81 -7.71 17.83
N LEU A 113 -3.92 -8.24 16.97
CA LEU A 113 -2.47 -8.00 16.99
C LEU A 113 -2.05 -6.52 17.14
N PRO A 114 -2.72 -5.54 16.48
CA PRO A 114 -2.36 -4.14 16.67
C PRO A 114 -2.40 -3.70 18.13
N PHE A 115 -3.42 -4.13 18.87
CA PHE A 115 -3.59 -3.79 20.27
C PHE A 115 -2.64 -4.56 21.18
N ILE A 116 -2.25 -5.78 20.80
CA ILE A 116 -1.21 -6.52 21.51
C ILE A 116 0.12 -5.76 21.41
N HIS A 117 0.55 -5.42 20.19
CA HIS A 117 1.85 -4.80 19.92
C HIS A 117 1.94 -3.33 20.37
N ARG A 118 0.81 -2.62 20.40
CA ARG A 118 0.73 -1.19 20.76
C ARG A 118 -0.04 -0.95 22.05
N TRP A 119 -0.17 -1.97 22.93
CA TRP A 119 -0.90 -1.84 24.19
C TRP A 119 -0.34 -0.71 25.06
N GLN A 120 0.98 -0.64 25.22
CA GLN A 120 1.62 0.41 26.01
C GLN A 120 1.45 1.80 25.39
N ALA A 121 1.48 1.90 24.05
CA ALA A 121 1.21 3.16 23.36
C ALA A 121 -0.22 3.63 23.63
N LEU A 122 -1.20 2.71 23.60
CA LEU A 122 -2.59 2.99 23.95
C LEU A 122 -2.74 3.52 25.38
N LEU A 123 -2.14 2.83 26.36
CA LEU A 123 -2.17 3.24 27.77
C LEU A 123 -1.50 4.60 27.98
N SER A 124 -0.34 4.83 27.36
CA SER A 124 0.37 6.11 27.46
C SER A 124 -0.43 7.26 26.85
N TYR A 125 -1.07 7.05 25.70
CA TYR A 125 -1.91 8.04 25.04
C TYR A 125 -3.12 8.40 25.91
N GLU A 126 -3.79 7.41 26.50
CA GLU A 126 -4.91 7.63 27.43
C GLU A 126 -4.48 8.41 28.69
N ASN A 127 -3.34 8.04 29.29
CA ASN A 127 -2.84 8.70 30.50
C ASN A 127 -2.51 10.18 30.27
N ASN A 128 -2.09 10.54 29.05
CA ASN A 128 -1.82 11.92 28.66
C ASN A 128 -3.07 12.74 28.34
N LEU A 129 -4.26 12.13 28.28
CA LEU A 129 -5.52 12.85 28.09
C LEU A 129 -6.09 13.34 29.42
N ASP A 130 -6.71 14.53 29.37
CA ASP A 130 -7.46 15.12 30.48
C ASP A 130 -8.52 14.15 31.02
N ALA A 131 -8.72 14.17 32.34
CA ALA A 131 -9.68 13.28 33.01
C ALA A 131 -11.14 13.45 32.53
N MET A 132 -11.49 14.65 32.03
CA MET A 132 -12.82 14.97 31.51
C MET A 132 -12.92 14.79 29.98
N SER A 133 -11.89 14.27 29.33
CA SER A 133 -11.87 14.07 27.88
C SER A 133 -12.85 12.98 27.45
N GLU A 134 -13.76 13.32 26.54
CA GLU A 134 -14.66 12.34 25.93
C GLU A 134 -13.89 11.24 25.18
N THR A 135 -12.73 11.56 24.59
CA THR A 135 -11.85 10.57 23.95
C THR A 135 -11.32 9.55 24.96
N LYS A 136 -11.01 9.99 26.20
CA LYS A 136 -10.54 9.11 27.27
C LYS A 136 -11.61 8.10 27.66
N ASN A 137 -12.86 8.56 27.85
CA ASN A 137 -13.99 7.69 28.17
C ASN A 137 -14.21 6.60 27.09
N HIS A 138 -14.11 6.98 25.82
CA HIS A 138 -14.24 6.02 24.72
C HIS A 138 -13.05 5.05 24.64
N LEU A 139 -11.82 5.48 24.93
CA LEU A 139 -10.65 4.60 24.99
C LEU A 139 -10.77 3.58 26.14
N GLN A 140 -11.35 3.98 27.27
CA GLN A 140 -11.63 3.08 28.38
C GLN A 140 -12.69 2.02 28.02
N LEU A 141 -13.75 2.40 27.30
CA LEU A 141 -14.70 1.43 26.75
C LEU A 141 -14.02 0.43 25.82
N LEU A 142 -13.14 0.89 24.94
CA LEU A 142 -12.38 0.01 24.05
C LEU A 142 -11.49 -0.96 24.85
N GLN A 143 -10.83 -0.49 25.91
CA GLN A 143 -10.04 -1.34 26.79
C GLN A 143 -10.88 -2.36 27.54
N GLN A 144 -12.09 -2.01 27.99
CA GLN A 144 -13.01 -2.96 28.63
C GLN A 144 -13.38 -4.12 27.69
N VAL A 145 -13.49 -3.85 26.38
CA VAL A 145 -13.70 -4.91 25.37
C VAL A 145 -12.43 -5.71 25.12
N LEU A 146 -11.29 -5.04 24.95
CA LEU A 146 -10.05 -5.70 24.50
C LEU A 146 -9.32 -6.45 25.62
N HIS A 147 -9.30 -5.92 26.85
CA HIS A 147 -8.48 -6.48 27.93
C HIS A 147 -8.82 -7.97 28.21
N PRO A 148 -10.09 -8.40 28.31
CA PRO A 148 -10.41 -9.83 28.47
C PRO A 148 -9.99 -10.67 27.26
N LEU A 149 -10.13 -10.13 26.05
CA LEU A 149 -9.78 -10.83 24.79
C LEU A 149 -8.28 -10.99 24.60
N LEU A 150 -7.49 -10.12 25.23
CA LEU A 150 -6.04 -10.09 25.12
C LEU A 150 -5.34 -10.68 26.34
N GLU A 151 -6.06 -11.03 27.41
CA GLU A 151 -5.47 -11.46 28.68
C GLU A 151 -4.54 -12.67 28.51
N GLU A 152 -4.98 -13.68 27.75
CA GLU A 152 -4.18 -14.87 27.46
C GLU A 152 -2.94 -14.54 26.60
N SER A 153 -3.11 -13.64 25.63
CA SER A 153 -1.99 -13.14 24.82
C SER A 153 -0.99 -12.38 25.69
N PHE A 154 -1.45 -11.55 26.63
CA PHE A 154 -0.59 -10.84 27.57
C PHE A 154 0.08 -11.75 28.58
N LYS A 155 -0.57 -12.83 29.03
CA LYS A 155 0.09 -13.86 29.85
C LYS A 155 1.25 -14.49 29.08
N THR A 156 1.02 -14.83 27.81
CA THR A 156 2.06 -15.39 26.93
C THR A 156 3.19 -14.39 26.65
N ILE A 157 2.88 -13.10 26.52
CA ILE A 157 3.85 -12.05 26.13
C ILE A 157 4.59 -11.43 27.33
N ARG A 158 3.96 -11.33 28.51
CA ARG A 158 4.62 -10.79 29.73
C ARG A 158 5.83 -11.64 30.14
N ASP A 159 5.85 -12.89 29.75
CA ASP A 159 6.98 -13.81 29.96
C ASP A 159 8.05 -13.71 28.85
N VAL A 160 7.88 -12.85 27.85
CA VAL A 160 8.87 -12.62 26.80
C VAL A 160 9.87 -11.56 27.25
N ASP A 161 10.98 -12.01 27.81
CA ASP A 161 12.14 -11.17 28.02
C ASP A 161 12.70 -10.71 26.67
N LEU A 162 12.65 -9.40 26.42
CA LEU A 162 13.22 -8.76 25.22
C LEU A 162 14.67 -8.33 25.43
N SER A 163 15.28 -8.65 26.58
CA SER A 163 16.70 -8.48 26.76
C SER A 163 17.47 -9.29 25.70
N PRO A 164 18.64 -8.80 25.27
CA PRO A 164 19.47 -9.56 24.33
C PRO A 164 19.74 -10.96 24.87
N MET A 165 19.47 -11.98 24.07
CA MET A 165 19.77 -13.35 24.43
C MET A 165 21.27 -13.51 24.72
N THR A 166 21.59 -14.27 25.77
CA THR A 166 22.97 -14.71 26.03
C THR A 166 23.48 -15.61 24.90
N ASP A 167 24.81 -15.77 24.78
CA ASP A 167 25.41 -16.64 23.76
C ASP A 167 24.88 -18.09 23.85
N GLU A 168 24.67 -18.61 25.07
CA GLU A 168 24.12 -19.94 25.31
C GLU A 168 22.67 -20.05 24.82
N GLN A 169 21.83 -19.04 25.11
CA GLN A 169 20.46 -19.00 24.60
C GLN A 169 20.43 -18.89 23.06
N CYS A 170 21.35 -18.13 22.46
CA CYS A 170 21.49 -18.04 21.01
C CYS A 170 21.82 -19.40 20.36
N LEU A 171 22.58 -20.28 21.04
CA LEU A 171 22.87 -21.64 20.54
C LEU A 171 21.61 -22.51 20.46
N HIS A 172 20.63 -22.27 21.33
CA HIS A 172 19.34 -22.97 21.33
C HIS A 172 18.30 -22.32 20.41
N ALA A 173 18.51 -21.07 20.01
CA ALA A 173 17.59 -20.33 19.17
C ALA A 173 17.60 -20.81 17.71
N THR A 174 16.47 -20.65 17.02
CA THR A 174 16.42 -20.91 15.58
C THR A 174 17.08 -19.74 14.84
N PRO A 175 18.16 -19.97 14.06
CA PRO A 175 18.91 -18.88 13.41
C PRO A 175 18.18 -18.32 12.17
N THR A 176 16.92 -18.70 11.96
CA THR A 176 16.13 -18.32 10.79
C THR A 176 14.74 -17.87 11.18
N VAL A 177 14.22 -16.90 10.44
CA VAL A 177 12.85 -16.40 10.57
C VAL A 177 12.14 -16.49 9.22
N LYS A 178 10.83 -16.73 9.24
CA LYS A 178 10.01 -16.79 8.02
C LYS A 178 9.69 -15.36 7.58
N CYS A 179 10.15 -14.97 6.39
CA CYS A 179 9.94 -13.63 5.82
C CYS A 179 9.27 -13.73 4.46
N PHE A 180 8.51 -12.70 4.09
CA PHE A 180 7.98 -12.59 2.73
C PHE A 180 9.00 -11.88 1.83
N LYS A 181 9.56 -12.60 0.86
CA LYS A 181 10.50 -12.03 -0.11
C LYS A 181 9.73 -11.34 -1.23
N ILE A 182 9.65 -10.01 -1.16
CA ILE A 182 8.82 -9.18 -2.06
C ILE A 182 9.14 -9.39 -3.54
N GLU A 183 10.42 -9.50 -3.91
CA GLU A 183 10.89 -9.72 -5.28
C GLU A 183 10.38 -11.04 -5.89
N LYS A 184 10.35 -12.11 -5.08
CA LYS A 184 9.92 -13.45 -5.49
C LYS A 184 8.44 -13.73 -5.19
N LYS A 185 7.80 -12.84 -4.42
CA LYS A 185 6.40 -12.93 -3.96
C LYS A 185 6.10 -14.23 -3.20
N LYS A 186 7.06 -14.72 -2.42
CA LYS A 186 7.00 -15.99 -1.70
C LYS A 186 7.51 -15.86 -0.26
N TRP A 187 6.99 -16.70 0.62
CA TRP A 187 7.50 -16.86 1.98
C TRP A 187 8.71 -17.78 1.98
N GLU A 188 9.85 -17.30 2.50
CA GLU A 188 11.10 -18.06 2.60
C GLU A 188 11.65 -17.92 4.04
N LYS A 189 12.45 -18.89 4.49
CA LYS A 189 13.20 -18.77 5.75
C LYS A 189 14.50 -18.03 5.48
N LEU A 190 14.72 -16.91 6.16
CA LEU A 190 15.92 -16.08 6.04
C LEU A 190 16.74 -16.15 7.32
N ALA A 191 18.07 -16.08 7.19
CA ALA A 191 18.98 -16.07 8.33
C ALA A 191 18.82 -14.75 9.11
N VAL A 192 18.60 -14.86 10.42
CA VAL A 192 18.43 -13.70 11.32
C VAL A 192 19.67 -12.80 11.27
N ALA A 193 20.86 -13.40 11.20
CA ALA A 193 22.14 -12.69 11.12
C ALA A 193 22.31 -11.79 9.85
N LYS A 194 21.42 -11.93 8.85
CA LYS A 194 21.44 -11.09 7.64
C LYS A 194 20.37 -10.00 7.63
N ILE A 195 19.59 -9.88 8.71
CA ILE A 195 18.56 -8.84 8.84
C ILE A 195 19.23 -7.55 9.30
N HIS A 196 18.96 -6.48 8.57
CA HIS A 196 19.43 -5.13 8.89
C HIS A 196 18.37 -4.12 8.41
N GLU A 197 18.51 -2.87 8.84
CA GLU A 197 17.66 -1.79 8.34
C GLU A 197 17.89 -1.56 6.83
N ILE A 198 16.83 -1.21 6.12
CA ILE A 198 16.87 -0.98 4.68
C ILE A 198 17.66 0.32 4.40
N PRO A 199 18.73 0.29 3.60
CA PRO A 199 19.43 1.50 3.18
C PRO A 199 18.66 2.19 2.05
N TRP A 200 17.79 3.14 2.42
CA TRP A 200 16.98 3.90 1.45
C TRP A 200 17.81 4.90 0.66
N ALA A 201 17.50 5.05 -0.63
CA ALA A 201 18.17 5.96 -1.54
C ALA A 201 17.52 7.37 -1.49
N GLU A 202 17.87 8.16 -0.49
CA GLU A 202 17.22 9.46 -0.19
C GLU A 202 17.22 10.46 -1.37
N LYS A 203 18.24 10.42 -2.23
CA LYS A 203 18.38 11.31 -3.41
C LYS A 203 17.86 10.70 -4.71
N ALA A 204 17.24 9.52 -4.65
CA ALA A 204 16.79 8.83 -5.86
C ALA A 204 15.75 9.67 -6.63
N PHE A 205 14.85 10.35 -5.93
CA PHE A 205 13.83 11.19 -6.54
C PHE A 205 14.41 12.41 -7.29
N ASP A 206 15.47 13.02 -6.76
CA ASP A 206 16.14 14.16 -7.39
C ASP A 206 16.73 13.80 -8.76
N SER A 207 17.19 12.54 -8.91
CA SER A 207 17.78 12.02 -10.14
C SER A 207 16.78 11.78 -11.28
N LEU A 208 15.49 11.84 -11.00
CA LEU A 208 14.46 11.68 -12.03
C LEU A 208 14.47 12.92 -12.96
N VAL A 209 14.43 12.74 -14.27
CA VAL A 209 14.35 13.86 -15.21
C VAL A 209 12.89 14.07 -15.59
N LEU A 210 12.26 15.07 -14.97
CA LEU A 210 10.87 15.48 -15.13
C LEU A 210 10.77 17.00 -14.90
N ASP A 211 9.73 17.62 -15.43
CA ASP A 211 9.48 19.04 -15.21
C ASP A 211 9.30 19.34 -13.71
N HIS A 212 9.75 20.51 -13.27
CA HIS A 212 9.68 20.91 -11.87
C HIS A 212 8.24 20.96 -11.34
N SER A 213 7.27 21.37 -12.15
CA SER A 213 5.86 21.43 -11.76
C SER A 213 5.27 20.03 -11.60
N GLU A 214 5.60 19.10 -12.49
CA GLU A 214 5.17 17.70 -12.43
C GLU A 214 5.76 16.98 -11.21
N LYS A 215 7.05 17.19 -10.93
CA LYS A 215 7.70 16.68 -9.72
C LYS A 215 7.04 17.22 -8.45
N GLY A 216 6.78 18.53 -8.41
CA GLY A 216 6.15 19.18 -7.25
C GLY A 216 4.74 18.65 -7.01
N LEU A 217 3.95 18.47 -8.07
CA LEU A 217 2.62 17.88 -7.99
C LEU A 217 2.66 16.42 -7.50
N MET A 218 3.58 15.61 -8.03
CA MET A 218 3.75 14.23 -7.58
C MET A 218 4.11 14.17 -6.09
N LEU A 219 5.10 14.93 -5.64
CA LEU A 219 5.49 14.97 -4.22
C LEU A 219 4.34 15.42 -3.33
N ALA A 220 3.63 16.49 -3.69
CA ALA A 220 2.50 16.98 -2.90
C ALA A 220 1.39 15.94 -2.71
N LEU A 221 1.13 15.11 -3.73
CA LEU A 221 0.13 14.06 -3.65
C LEU A 221 0.62 12.83 -2.89
N VAL A 222 1.88 12.44 -3.08
CA VAL A 222 2.51 11.28 -2.44
C VAL A 222 2.75 11.52 -0.94
N ASP A 223 3.12 12.76 -0.56
CA ASP A 223 3.32 13.19 0.82
C ASP A 223 2.01 13.65 1.50
N ARG A 224 0.85 13.35 0.91
CA ARG A 224 -0.48 13.73 1.45
C ARG A 224 -0.63 13.37 2.93
N ASP A 225 -0.13 12.21 3.35
CA ASP A 225 -0.16 11.75 4.75
C ASP A 225 0.59 12.71 5.71
N GLN A 226 1.65 13.38 5.24
CA GLN A 226 2.44 14.33 6.03
C GLN A 226 1.75 15.70 6.14
N PHE A 227 1.04 16.12 5.10
CA PHE A 227 0.41 17.44 5.04
C PHE A 227 -1.05 17.45 5.54
N THR A 228 -1.73 16.31 5.53
CA THR A 228 -3.08 16.18 6.08
C THR A 228 -2.99 15.95 7.59
N GLN A 229 -2.85 17.03 8.37
CA GLN A 229 -2.92 17.01 9.83
C GLN A 229 -4.31 16.58 10.36
N GLY A 230 -4.66 15.30 10.21
CA GLY A 230 -5.86 14.70 10.77
C GLY A 230 -7.19 15.21 10.20
N ARG A 231 -7.19 15.97 9.09
CA ARG A 231 -8.41 16.29 8.34
C ARG A 231 -8.42 15.48 7.04
N PRO A 232 -9.09 14.31 7.01
CA PRO A 232 -9.33 13.64 5.75
C PRO A 232 -10.18 14.56 4.87
N PHE A 233 -9.69 14.82 3.65
CA PHE A 233 -10.54 15.30 2.58
C PHE A 233 -11.40 14.09 2.17
N ASP A 234 -12.44 13.82 2.97
CA ASP A 234 -13.27 12.64 2.81
C ASP A 234 -14.42 12.96 1.86
N ASP A 235 -14.55 12.11 0.85
CA ASP A 235 -15.74 11.98 0.04
C ASP A 235 -16.90 11.54 0.94
N PHE A 236 -18.15 11.89 0.60
CA PHE A 236 -19.34 11.71 1.46
C PHE A 236 -19.65 10.23 1.86
N ILE A 237 -18.87 9.26 1.36
CA ILE A 237 -18.98 7.82 1.60
C ILE A 237 -17.63 7.31 2.14
N GLY A 238 -17.57 7.00 3.45
CA GLY A 238 -16.39 6.41 4.05
C GLY A 238 -16.02 5.08 3.37
N GLY A 239 -14.82 4.99 2.80
CA GLY A 239 -14.31 3.80 2.11
C GLY A 239 -13.89 4.02 0.66
N LYS A 240 -14.26 5.16 0.05
CA LYS A 240 -13.95 5.48 -1.35
C LYS A 240 -13.02 6.69 -1.43
N GLY A 241 -12.03 6.62 -2.33
CA GLY A 241 -11.18 7.77 -2.68
C GLY A 241 -10.05 8.12 -1.68
N GLN A 242 -9.71 7.22 -0.75
CA GLN A 242 -8.56 7.43 0.15
C GLN A 242 -7.23 6.90 -0.42
N GLY A 243 -7.26 6.00 -1.40
CA GLY A 243 -6.07 5.61 -2.15
C GLY A 243 -5.63 6.68 -3.15
N MET A 244 -4.37 6.58 -3.58
CA MET A 244 -3.81 7.40 -4.64
C MET A 244 -3.44 6.51 -5.81
N ILE A 245 -4.02 6.75 -6.98
CA ILE A 245 -3.78 6.02 -8.22
C ILE A 245 -3.14 6.96 -9.24
N MET A 246 -1.91 6.65 -9.61
CA MET A 246 -1.16 7.38 -10.64
C MET A 246 -1.08 6.55 -11.91
N LEU A 247 -1.29 7.19 -13.05
CA LEU A 247 -1.03 6.61 -14.36
C LEU A 247 0.19 7.30 -15.00
N LEU A 248 1.22 6.52 -15.33
CA LEU A 248 2.41 6.96 -16.04
C LEU A 248 2.33 6.47 -17.48
N CYS A 249 2.22 7.41 -18.42
CA CYS A 249 2.03 7.16 -19.84
C CYS A 249 3.26 7.60 -20.63
N GLY A 250 3.70 6.84 -21.64
CA GLY A 250 4.70 7.35 -22.59
C GLY A 250 5.53 6.25 -23.25
N PRO A 251 6.50 6.60 -24.12
CA PRO A 251 7.34 5.64 -24.82
C PRO A 251 8.14 4.71 -23.88
N PRO A 252 8.59 3.54 -24.34
CA PRO A 252 9.45 2.67 -23.52
C PRO A 252 10.80 3.35 -23.23
N GLY A 253 11.31 3.15 -22.01
CA GLY A 253 12.66 3.60 -21.63
C GLY A 253 12.80 5.06 -21.17
N VAL A 254 11.70 5.79 -20.99
CA VAL A 254 11.69 7.20 -20.54
C VAL A 254 11.61 7.39 -19.01
N GLY A 255 11.71 6.32 -18.23
CA GLY A 255 11.78 6.42 -16.76
C GLY A 255 10.50 6.14 -15.99
N LYS A 256 9.39 5.71 -16.63
CA LYS A 256 8.12 5.39 -15.93
C LYS A 256 8.29 4.44 -14.73
N THR A 257 8.91 3.28 -14.93
CA THR A 257 9.19 2.31 -13.87
C THR A 257 10.14 2.88 -12.82
N LEU A 258 11.12 3.70 -13.24
CA LEU A 258 12.07 4.36 -12.33
C LEU A 258 11.34 5.34 -11.42
N THR A 259 10.35 6.08 -11.91
CA THR A 259 9.52 6.98 -11.10
C THR A 259 8.83 6.24 -9.96
N ALA A 260 8.32 5.03 -10.19
CA ALA A 260 7.72 4.22 -9.13
C ALA A 260 8.75 3.77 -8.09
N GLU A 261 9.96 3.43 -8.53
CA GLU A 261 11.09 3.11 -7.63
C GLU A 261 11.46 4.32 -6.77
N THR A 262 11.64 5.50 -7.38
CA THR A 262 12.04 6.70 -6.64
C THR A 262 10.97 7.18 -5.67
N VAL A 263 9.68 7.04 -6.02
CA VAL A 263 8.56 7.31 -5.10
C VAL A 263 8.59 6.38 -3.89
N SER A 264 8.86 5.10 -4.11
CA SER A 264 8.96 4.10 -3.04
C SER A 264 10.12 4.40 -2.08
N GLU A 265 11.27 4.77 -2.63
CA GLU A 265 12.46 5.17 -1.87
C GLU A 265 12.23 6.45 -1.06
N HIS A 266 11.63 7.47 -1.67
CA HIS A 266 11.27 8.74 -1.01
C HIS A 266 10.34 8.50 0.20
N LEU A 267 9.33 7.65 0.02
CA LEU A 267 8.38 7.29 1.07
C LEU A 267 8.93 6.30 2.10
N ARG A 268 10.11 5.73 1.87
CA ARG A 268 10.67 4.62 2.68
C ARG A 268 9.67 3.46 2.84
N ARG A 269 8.93 3.16 1.77
CA ARG A 269 7.94 2.09 1.70
C ARG A 269 8.43 1.02 0.72
N PRO A 270 8.15 -0.28 0.93
CA PRO A 270 8.53 -1.31 -0.03
C PRO A 270 7.81 -1.13 -1.37
N LEU A 271 8.46 -1.51 -2.48
CA LEU A 271 7.83 -1.53 -3.81
C LEU A 271 7.37 -2.93 -4.18
N TYR A 272 6.06 -3.13 -4.31
CA TYR A 272 5.48 -4.38 -4.80
C TYR A 272 5.19 -4.26 -6.30
N LYS A 273 5.97 -4.97 -7.13
CA LYS A 273 5.82 -4.91 -8.60
C LYS A 273 4.97 -6.06 -9.13
N LEU A 274 4.01 -5.76 -9.98
CA LEU A 274 3.25 -6.72 -10.80
C LEU A 274 3.45 -6.41 -12.28
N GLY A 275 3.74 -7.41 -13.09
CA GLY A 275 3.68 -7.29 -14.55
C GLY A 275 2.60 -8.20 -15.16
N ALA A 276 2.45 -8.15 -16.48
CA ALA A 276 1.49 -8.99 -17.20
C ALA A 276 1.68 -10.50 -16.92
N GLY A 277 2.92 -10.95 -16.76
CA GLY A 277 3.24 -12.36 -16.44
C GLY A 277 2.79 -12.81 -15.05
N ASP A 278 2.63 -11.89 -14.10
CA ASP A 278 2.16 -12.20 -12.74
C ASP A 278 0.65 -12.25 -12.62
N LEU A 279 -0.03 -11.44 -13.44
CA LEU A 279 -1.49 -11.33 -13.48
C LEU A 279 -2.11 -12.46 -14.31
N GLY A 280 -1.42 -12.91 -15.36
CA GLY A 280 -1.93 -13.89 -16.32
C GLY A 280 -2.98 -13.29 -17.26
N THR A 281 -3.72 -14.16 -17.95
CA THR A 281 -4.67 -13.77 -19.02
C THR A 281 -6.13 -14.10 -18.72
N ASP A 282 -6.41 -14.88 -17.67
CA ASP A 282 -7.76 -15.27 -17.25
C ASP A 282 -8.27 -14.35 -16.13
N ALA A 283 -9.53 -13.92 -16.22
CA ALA A 283 -10.11 -12.95 -15.29
C ALA A 283 -10.09 -13.41 -13.83
N ARG A 284 -10.30 -14.71 -13.57
CA ARG A 284 -10.28 -15.25 -12.19
C ARG A 284 -8.87 -15.27 -11.63
N HIS A 285 -7.88 -15.59 -12.46
CA HIS A 285 -6.48 -15.56 -12.04
C HIS A 285 -6.00 -14.13 -11.76
N VAL A 286 -6.34 -13.19 -12.65
CA VAL A 286 -6.06 -11.76 -12.48
C VAL A 286 -6.69 -11.23 -11.18
N GLU A 287 -7.97 -11.55 -10.94
CA GLU A 287 -8.66 -11.14 -9.70
C GLU A 287 -7.96 -11.69 -8.45
N ALA A 288 -7.63 -12.98 -8.42
CA ALA A 288 -6.96 -13.60 -7.28
C ALA A 288 -5.54 -13.04 -7.04
N SER A 289 -4.77 -12.84 -8.11
CA SER A 289 -3.42 -12.28 -8.04
C SER A 289 -3.43 -10.82 -7.59
N LEU A 290 -4.36 -10.02 -8.11
CA LEU A 290 -4.49 -8.61 -7.73
C LEU A 290 -5.04 -8.46 -6.31
N ASP A 291 -6.08 -9.20 -5.92
CA ASP A 291 -6.60 -9.21 -4.53
C ASP A 291 -5.50 -9.57 -3.51
N LYS A 292 -4.70 -10.60 -3.81
CA LYS A 292 -3.54 -10.97 -2.98
C LYS A 292 -2.53 -9.83 -2.90
N ALA A 293 -2.19 -9.19 -4.01
CA ALA A 293 -1.26 -8.08 -4.03
C ALA A 293 -1.78 -6.87 -3.24
N LEU A 294 -3.04 -6.48 -3.43
CA LEU A 294 -3.67 -5.38 -2.70
C LEU A 294 -3.67 -5.64 -1.19
N LYS A 295 -3.96 -6.88 -0.76
CA LYS A 295 -3.89 -7.29 0.65
C LYS A 295 -2.47 -7.22 1.20
N LEU A 296 -1.47 -7.68 0.45
CA LEU A 296 -0.06 -7.61 0.86
C LEU A 296 0.45 -6.17 0.91
N CYS A 297 0.10 -5.34 -0.07
CA CYS A 297 0.47 -3.92 -0.08
C CYS A 297 -0.18 -3.18 1.07
N GLY A 298 -1.46 -3.45 1.35
CA GLY A 298 -2.12 -2.96 2.56
C GLY A 298 -1.37 -3.40 3.80
N HIS A 299 -1.03 -4.70 3.92
CA HIS A 299 -0.31 -5.28 5.05
C HIS A 299 1.08 -4.68 5.29
N PHE A 300 1.85 -4.42 4.23
CA PHE A 300 3.21 -3.91 4.37
C PHE A 300 3.32 -2.38 4.22
N GLY A 301 2.22 -1.68 3.96
CA GLY A 301 2.25 -0.28 3.56
C GLY A 301 3.06 -0.06 2.28
N ALA A 302 3.06 -1.04 1.36
CA ALA A 302 3.88 -1.00 0.16
C ALA A 302 3.24 -0.16 -0.95
N VAL A 303 4.08 0.47 -1.76
CA VAL A 303 3.67 1.08 -3.05
C VAL A 303 3.41 -0.06 -4.04
N LEU A 304 2.24 -0.10 -4.66
CA LEU A 304 1.90 -1.08 -5.69
C LEU A 304 2.24 -0.53 -7.07
N LEU A 305 3.18 -1.14 -7.77
CA LEU A 305 3.44 -0.88 -9.18
C LEU A 305 2.80 -1.98 -10.03
N ILE A 306 1.95 -1.60 -10.98
CA ILE A 306 1.52 -2.49 -12.06
C ILE A 306 2.13 -1.98 -13.36
N ASP A 307 3.08 -2.75 -13.89
CA ASP A 307 3.85 -2.41 -15.09
C ASP A 307 3.16 -2.98 -16.34
N GLU A 308 3.11 -2.21 -17.42
CA GLU A 308 2.53 -2.60 -18.72
C GLU A 308 1.05 -3.02 -18.62
N VAL A 309 0.23 -2.12 -18.06
CA VAL A 309 -1.21 -2.34 -17.84
C VAL A 309 -2.06 -2.22 -19.10
N ASP A 310 -1.46 -1.87 -20.23
CA ASP A 310 -2.15 -1.60 -21.49
C ASP A 310 -2.96 -2.80 -21.98
N VAL A 311 -2.51 -4.02 -21.70
CA VAL A 311 -3.26 -5.26 -22.00
C VAL A 311 -4.58 -5.36 -21.23
N PHE A 312 -4.66 -4.77 -20.03
CA PHE A 312 -5.82 -4.87 -19.13
C PHE A 312 -6.71 -3.62 -19.13
N MET A 313 -6.19 -2.49 -19.61
CA MET A 313 -6.90 -1.20 -19.63
C MET A 313 -7.45 -0.85 -21.02
N GLU A 314 -7.30 -1.74 -22.01
CA GLU A 314 -7.76 -1.49 -23.38
C GLU A 314 -9.28 -1.26 -23.45
N ALA A 315 -9.72 -0.31 -24.28
CA ALA A 315 -11.13 0.02 -24.47
C ALA A 315 -11.98 -1.22 -24.79
N ARG A 316 -13.15 -1.31 -24.15
CA ARG A 316 -14.09 -2.42 -24.36
C ARG A 316 -14.54 -2.49 -25.81
N THR A 317 -14.61 -3.71 -26.35
CA THR A 317 -15.14 -3.97 -27.70
C THR A 317 -16.28 -4.97 -27.63
N SER A 318 -17.27 -4.84 -28.51
CA SER A 318 -18.45 -5.73 -28.56
C SER A 318 -18.09 -7.19 -28.81
N ASN A 319 -16.93 -7.44 -29.43
CA ASN A 319 -16.50 -8.77 -29.87
C ASN A 319 -15.54 -9.46 -28.90
N ASN A 320 -15.24 -8.88 -27.72
CA ASN A 320 -14.28 -9.45 -26.79
C ASN A 320 -14.78 -9.48 -25.33
N LEU A 321 -15.62 -10.47 -25.03
CA LEU A 321 -16.19 -10.68 -23.70
C LEU A 321 -15.12 -10.87 -22.61
N GLN A 322 -14.06 -11.65 -22.90
CA GLN A 322 -12.99 -11.96 -21.94
C GLN A 322 -12.22 -10.71 -21.51
N ARG A 323 -11.90 -9.80 -22.45
CA ARG A 323 -11.26 -8.53 -22.10
C ARG A 323 -12.19 -7.60 -21.33
N ASN A 324 -13.47 -7.55 -21.69
CA ASN A 324 -14.43 -6.72 -20.97
C ASN A 324 -14.60 -7.18 -19.51
N GLU A 325 -14.49 -8.49 -19.26
CA GLU A 325 -14.46 -9.06 -17.91
C GLU A 325 -13.22 -8.58 -17.14
N LEU A 326 -12.02 -8.65 -17.75
CA LEU A 326 -10.77 -8.16 -17.16
C LEU A 326 -10.84 -6.67 -16.78
N VAL A 327 -11.32 -5.82 -17.70
CA VAL A 327 -11.52 -4.38 -17.46
C VAL A 327 -12.45 -4.16 -16.27
N SER A 328 -13.53 -4.94 -16.18
CA SER A 328 -14.51 -4.84 -15.10
C SER A 328 -13.94 -5.27 -13.74
N VAL A 329 -13.10 -6.31 -13.71
CA VAL A 329 -12.36 -6.74 -12.50
C VAL A 329 -11.42 -5.63 -12.03
N PHE A 330 -10.64 -5.04 -12.94
CA PHE A 330 -9.71 -3.96 -12.62
C PHE A 330 -10.43 -2.74 -12.03
N LEU A 331 -11.47 -2.22 -12.69
CA LEU A 331 -12.21 -1.04 -12.20
C LEU A 331 -12.81 -1.25 -10.80
N ARG A 332 -13.32 -2.45 -10.52
CA ARG A 332 -13.85 -2.81 -9.20
C ARG A 332 -12.75 -2.82 -8.13
N LEU A 333 -11.58 -3.37 -8.45
CA LEU A 333 -10.48 -3.48 -7.48
C LEU A 333 -9.78 -2.14 -7.24
N LEU A 334 -9.70 -1.26 -8.25
CA LEU A 334 -9.21 0.11 -8.09
C LEU A 334 -10.12 0.96 -7.18
N GLU A 335 -11.44 0.72 -7.18
CA GLU A 335 -12.40 1.51 -6.39
C GLU A 335 -12.16 1.52 -4.88
N TYR A 336 -11.69 0.38 -4.37
CA TYR A 336 -11.57 0.13 -2.93
C TYR A 336 -10.12 0.10 -2.46
N TYR A 337 -9.17 0.44 -3.33
CA TYR A 337 -7.77 0.46 -2.95
C TYR A 337 -7.45 1.71 -2.13
N ASN A 338 -6.77 1.48 -0.99
CA ASN A 338 -6.54 2.49 0.04
C ASN A 338 -5.04 2.70 0.30
N GLY A 339 -4.23 2.61 -0.76
CA GLY A 339 -2.78 2.84 -0.72
C GLY A 339 -2.30 3.59 -1.96
N ILE A 340 -1.00 3.53 -2.24
CA ILE A 340 -0.40 4.20 -3.40
C ILE A 340 -0.21 3.17 -4.52
N MET A 341 -0.93 3.37 -5.62
CA MET A 341 -0.84 2.56 -6.82
C MET A 341 -0.24 3.39 -7.96
N ILE A 342 0.73 2.81 -8.65
CA ILE A 342 1.34 3.39 -9.84
C ILE A 342 1.13 2.40 -10.98
N LEU A 343 0.48 2.86 -12.04
CA LEU A 343 0.22 2.11 -13.25
C LEU A 343 1.14 2.66 -14.35
N THR A 344 1.77 1.80 -15.14
CA THR A 344 2.56 2.25 -16.30
C THR A 344 1.97 1.70 -17.60
N THR A 345 1.93 2.55 -18.62
CA THR A 345 1.49 2.15 -19.96
C THR A 345 2.39 2.74 -21.02
N ASN A 346 2.62 1.95 -22.08
CA ASN A 346 3.29 2.42 -23.28
C ASN A 346 2.30 2.98 -24.32
N ARG A 347 0.99 2.84 -24.10
CA ARG A 347 -0.07 3.21 -25.04
C ARG A 347 -1.01 4.24 -24.45
N MET A 348 -0.93 5.48 -24.92
CA MET A 348 -1.82 6.57 -24.49
C MET A 348 -3.23 6.50 -25.10
N ARG A 349 -3.39 5.96 -26.31
CA ARG A 349 -4.62 6.13 -27.12
C ARG A 349 -5.67 5.03 -26.98
N SER A 350 -5.46 4.05 -26.10
CA SER A 350 -6.28 2.83 -26.06
C SER A 350 -6.95 2.58 -24.71
N ILE A 351 -6.92 3.52 -23.77
CA ILE A 351 -7.43 3.31 -22.41
C ILE A 351 -8.96 3.47 -22.37
N ASP A 352 -9.66 2.56 -21.69
CA ASP A 352 -11.09 2.67 -21.42
C ASP A 352 -11.39 3.92 -20.57
N SER A 353 -12.34 4.75 -21.00
CA SER A 353 -12.66 6.02 -20.34
C SER A 353 -13.15 5.86 -18.90
N ALA A 354 -13.61 4.67 -18.49
CA ALA A 354 -13.98 4.41 -17.10
C ALA A 354 -12.79 4.55 -16.14
N PHE A 355 -11.55 4.32 -16.60
CA PHE A 355 -10.36 4.50 -15.77
C PHE A 355 -10.07 5.97 -15.45
N GLU A 356 -10.46 6.91 -16.31
CA GLU A 356 -10.25 8.35 -16.07
C GLU A 356 -10.89 8.81 -14.76
N SER A 357 -12.04 8.22 -14.39
CA SER A 357 -12.73 8.52 -13.14
C SER A 357 -12.07 7.95 -11.88
N ARG A 358 -11.05 7.09 -12.03
CA ARG A 358 -10.37 6.37 -10.94
C ARG A 358 -8.89 6.70 -10.82
N ILE A 359 -8.35 7.48 -11.75
CA ILE A 359 -6.95 7.90 -11.75
C ILE A 359 -6.91 9.33 -11.22
N ASP A 360 -6.17 9.54 -10.13
CA ASP A 360 -6.05 10.85 -9.51
C ASP A 360 -5.11 11.77 -10.32
N ILE A 361 -4.06 11.18 -10.91
CA ILE A 361 -3.10 11.91 -11.72
C ILE A 361 -2.60 11.05 -12.88
N THR A 362 -2.57 11.67 -14.07
CA THR A 362 -1.92 11.10 -15.25
C THR A 362 -0.69 11.92 -15.60
N LEU A 363 0.49 11.29 -15.59
CA LEU A 363 1.74 11.91 -16.02
C LEU A 363 2.13 11.38 -17.39
N THR A 364 2.40 12.30 -18.31
CA THR A 364 2.73 11.97 -19.70
C THR A 364 4.21 12.23 -19.96
N TYR A 365 4.94 11.15 -20.20
CA TYR A 365 6.35 11.18 -20.54
C TYR A 365 6.51 11.29 -22.05
N ASN A 366 7.21 12.34 -22.46
CA ASN A 366 7.67 12.50 -23.83
C ASN A 366 9.01 11.79 -24.05
N SER A 367 9.43 11.69 -25.30
CA SER A 367 10.80 11.27 -25.62
C SER A 367 11.80 12.25 -25.01
N LEU A 368 12.93 11.74 -24.52
CA LEU A 368 13.97 12.55 -23.89
C LEU A 368 14.54 13.54 -24.91
N THR A 369 14.55 14.83 -24.56
CA THR A 369 15.25 15.86 -25.34
C THR A 369 16.77 15.73 -25.19
N GLU A 370 17.54 16.44 -26.00
CA GLU A 370 19.01 16.49 -25.85
C GLU A 370 19.41 16.98 -24.44
N VAL A 371 18.69 17.97 -23.89
CA VAL A 371 18.90 18.49 -22.53
C VAL A 371 18.61 17.40 -21.49
N ASP A 372 17.52 16.66 -21.65
CA ASP A 372 17.15 15.57 -20.75
C ASP A 372 18.21 14.45 -20.78
N ARG A 373 18.67 14.06 -21.97
CA ARG A 373 19.70 13.04 -22.14
C ARG A 373 21.02 13.47 -21.48
N GLN A 374 21.42 14.73 -21.64
CA GLN A 374 22.60 15.27 -20.95
C GLN A 374 22.45 15.13 -19.43
N GLN A 375 21.28 15.47 -18.89
CA GLN A 375 21.00 15.31 -17.46
C GLN A 375 21.02 13.84 -17.02
N VAL A 376 20.46 12.93 -17.81
CA VAL A 376 20.50 11.48 -17.53
C VAL A 376 21.93 10.98 -17.48
N TRP A 377 22.80 11.40 -18.42
CA TRP A 377 24.22 11.06 -18.37
C TRP A 377 24.89 11.56 -17.09
N ARG A 378 24.67 12.83 -16.71
CA ARG A 378 25.20 13.38 -15.46
C ARG A 378 24.76 12.57 -14.25
N ASN A 379 23.48 12.21 -14.20
CA ASN A 379 22.91 11.46 -13.08
C ASN A 379 23.57 10.08 -12.97
N PHE A 380 23.84 9.39 -14.08
CA PHE A 380 24.57 8.12 -14.02
C PHE A 380 26.04 8.28 -13.60
N LEU A 381 26.75 9.29 -14.10
CA LEU A 381 28.15 9.53 -13.72
C LEU A 381 28.28 9.94 -12.25
N ALA A 382 27.31 10.69 -11.72
CA ALA A 382 27.26 11.09 -10.31
C ALA A 382 27.11 9.91 -9.34
N THR A 383 26.69 8.74 -9.81
CA THR A 383 26.67 7.51 -8.99
C THR A 383 28.02 6.80 -8.92
N MET A 384 29.04 7.27 -9.65
CA MET A 384 30.37 6.67 -9.71
C MET A 384 31.38 7.49 -8.91
N ASP A 385 32.48 6.85 -8.49
CA ASP A 385 33.62 7.59 -7.94
C ASP A 385 34.21 8.48 -9.05
N PRO A 386 34.50 9.76 -8.80
CA PRO A 386 35.16 10.65 -9.76
C PRO A 386 36.46 10.10 -10.36
N LYS A 387 37.11 9.13 -9.70
CA LYS A 387 38.31 8.47 -10.22
C LYS A 387 38.03 7.40 -11.28
N ASP A 388 36.81 6.88 -11.34
CA ASP A 388 36.43 5.78 -12.21
C ASP A 388 36.02 6.24 -13.62
N PHE A 389 35.93 7.54 -13.86
CA PHE A 389 35.57 8.11 -15.16
C PHE A 389 36.36 9.38 -15.49
N ASP A 390 36.59 9.58 -16.79
CA ASP A 390 37.21 10.76 -17.39
C ASP A 390 36.32 11.22 -18.56
N ILE A 391 35.21 11.89 -18.21
CA ILE A 391 34.20 12.40 -19.15
C ILE A 391 33.87 13.83 -18.71
N GLY A 392 34.19 14.80 -19.55
CA GLY A 392 33.90 16.21 -19.31
C GLY A 392 32.52 16.65 -19.81
N GLU A 393 32.11 17.88 -19.45
CA GLU A 393 30.85 18.47 -19.92
C GLU A 393 30.76 18.58 -21.45
N THR A 394 31.88 18.83 -22.13
CA THR A 394 31.94 18.86 -23.59
C THR A 394 31.65 17.50 -24.23
N ASP A 395 32.03 16.42 -23.55
CA ASP A 395 31.77 15.06 -24.01
C ASP A 395 30.31 14.68 -23.77
N LEU A 396 29.75 15.09 -22.63
CA LEU A 396 28.32 14.95 -22.34
C LEU A 396 27.45 15.63 -23.39
N MET A 397 27.82 16.84 -23.84
CA MET A 397 27.11 17.53 -24.94
C MET A 397 27.15 16.73 -26.24
N LYS A 398 28.26 16.05 -26.56
CA LYS A 398 28.35 15.20 -27.77
C LYS A 398 27.52 13.93 -27.62
N LEU A 399 27.57 13.29 -26.45
CA LEU A 399 26.83 12.07 -26.15
C LEU A 399 25.32 12.30 -26.14
N ALA A 400 24.87 13.48 -25.70
CA ALA A 400 23.46 13.85 -25.66
C ALA A 400 22.80 13.97 -27.05
N LYS A 401 23.59 14.16 -28.12
CA LYS A 401 23.08 14.23 -29.50
C LYS A 401 22.52 12.92 -30.01
N TRP A 402 22.97 11.80 -29.46
CA TRP A 402 22.44 10.49 -29.83
C TRP A 402 21.03 10.32 -29.30
N ASP A 403 20.11 9.90 -30.17
CA ASP A 403 18.69 9.74 -29.84
C ASP A 403 18.41 8.45 -29.05
N PHE A 404 18.91 8.41 -27.81
CA PHE A 404 18.75 7.27 -26.91
C PHE A 404 17.67 7.51 -25.85
N ASN A 405 16.92 6.46 -25.55
CA ASN A 405 16.14 6.40 -24.32
C ASN A 405 17.02 6.03 -23.11
N GLY A 406 16.50 6.24 -21.89
CA GLY A 406 17.24 5.99 -20.65
C GLY A 406 17.70 4.54 -20.47
N ARG A 407 16.97 3.55 -21.03
CA ARG A 407 17.37 2.13 -20.98
C ARG A 407 18.59 1.88 -21.87
N GLN A 408 18.61 2.46 -23.06
CA GLN A 408 19.76 2.38 -23.98
C GLN A 408 20.99 3.09 -23.39
N LEU A 409 20.81 4.28 -22.80
CA LEU A 409 21.88 5.01 -22.11
C LEU A 409 22.50 4.16 -20.98
N LYS A 410 21.67 3.58 -20.12
CA LYS A 410 22.13 2.68 -19.04
C LYS A 410 22.90 1.47 -19.58
N SER A 411 22.41 0.88 -20.68
CA SER A 411 23.07 -0.25 -21.34
C SER A 411 24.43 0.16 -21.89
N ALA A 412 24.51 1.28 -22.60
CA ALA A 412 25.74 1.80 -23.19
C ALA A 412 26.81 2.06 -22.11
N ILE A 413 26.42 2.72 -21.00
CA ILE A 413 27.31 2.96 -19.85
C ILE A 413 27.82 1.64 -19.28
N LYS A 414 26.93 0.66 -19.07
CA LYS A 414 27.30 -0.63 -18.50
C LYS A 414 28.30 -1.36 -19.39
N THR A 415 28.06 -1.42 -20.69
CA THR A 415 28.98 -2.06 -21.65
C THR A 415 30.32 -1.33 -21.70
N ALA A 416 30.30 0.01 -21.76
CA ALA A 416 31.52 0.81 -21.81
C ALA A 416 32.36 0.67 -20.53
N ARG A 417 31.73 0.52 -19.36
CA ARG A 417 32.42 0.23 -18.10
C ARG A 417 33.13 -1.13 -18.13
N ILE A 418 32.50 -2.16 -18.70
CA ILE A 418 33.13 -3.48 -18.85
C ILE A 418 34.36 -3.37 -19.77
N LEU A 419 34.24 -2.60 -20.85
CA LEU A 419 35.35 -2.36 -21.78
C LEU A 419 36.51 -1.60 -21.11
N ALA A 420 36.20 -0.54 -20.35
CA ALA A 420 37.18 0.25 -19.60
C ALA A 420 37.89 -0.62 -18.53
N SER A 421 37.13 -1.40 -17.77
CA SER A 421 37.65 -2.32 -16.75
C SER A 421 38.60 -3.36 -17.36
N LYS A 422 38.28 -3.90 -18.54
CA LYS A 422 39.15 -4.85 -19.24
C LYS A 422 40.49 -4.24 -19.64
N LYS A 423 40.52 -2.92 -19.89
CA LYS A 423 41.73 -2.17 -20.23
C LYS A 423 42.44 -1.55 -19.03
N TRP A 424 41.89 -1.70 -17.83
CA TRP A 424 42.41 -1.08 -16.61
C TRP A 424 42.48 0.46 -16.68
N GLU A 425 41.52 1.05 -17.40
CA GLU A 425 41.42 2.50 -17.60
C GLU A 425 40.10 3.03 -17.01
N PRO A 426 40.04 4.31 -16.61
CA PRO A 426 38.77 4.95 -16.27
C PRO A 426 37.84 4.99 -17.49
N LEU A 427 36.53 5.01 -17.23
CA LEU A 427 35.52 5.16 -18.28
C LEU A 427 35.72 6.51 -18.98
N ASN A 428 35.97 6.49 -20.29
CA ASN A 428 36.22 7.70 -21.09
C ASN A 428 35.33 7.72 -22.33
N ILE A 429 35.34 8.84 -23.05
CA ILE A 429 34.54 9.04 -24.27
C ILE A 429 34.86 8.00 -25.37
N GLN A 430 36.10 7.51 -25.45
CA GLN A 430 36.48 6.52 -26.47
C GLN A 430 35.79 5.18 -26.24
N HIS A 431 35.71 4.74 -24.97
CA HIS A 431 34.97 3.53 -24.59
C HIS A 431 33.50 3.62 -24.96
N LEU A 432 32.87 4.77 -24.70
CA LEU A 432 31.49 5.02 -25.07
C LEU A 432 31.31 5.01 -26.59
N ASN A 433 32.14 5.73 -27.35
CA ASN A 433 32.04 5.77 -28.82
C ASN A 433 32.14 4.39 -29.46
N VAL A 434 33.02 3.50 -28.97
CA VAL A 434 33.10 2.12 -29.47
C VAL A 434 31.79 1.39 -29.26
N VAL A 435 31.19 1.50 -28.08
CA VAL A 435 29.90 0.86 -27.76
C VAL A 435 28.77 1.45 -28.60
N LEU A 436 28.71 2.78 -28.72
CA LEU A 436 27.65 3.47 -29.47
C LEU A 436 27.66 3.08 -30.95
N ILE A 437 28.84 2.97 -31.57
CA ILE A 437 28.98 2.57 -32.97
C ILE A 437 28.63 1.08 -33.18
N THR A 438 28.98 0.23 -32.22
CA THR A 438 28.85 -1.24 -32.36
C THR A 438 27.43 -1.73 -32.03
N ASP A 439 26.85 -1.25 -30.93
CA ASP A 439 25.55 -1.75 -30.43
C ASP A 439 24.35 -1.01 -31.06
N PHE A 440 24.56 0.18 -31.64
CA PHE A 440 23.49 1.02 -32.16
C PHE A 440 23.76 1.61 -33.56
N PRO A 441 24.08 0.79 -34.57
CA PRO A 441 24.43 1.27 -35.91
C PRO A 441 23.29 2.01 -36.62
N SER A 442 22.04 1.77 -36.25
CA SER A 442 20.87 2.45 -36.83
C SER A 442 20.59 3.85 -36.23
N LEU A 443 21.31 4.25 -35.19
CA LEU A 443 21.15 5.52 -34.48
C LEU A 443 22.38 6.44 -34.68
N SER A 444 23.25 6.11 -35.64
CA SER A 444 24.42 6.93 -35.97
C SER A 444 24.00 8.30 -36.51
N LEU A 445 24.65 9.35 -35.99
CA LEU A 445 24.53 10.75 -36.41
C LEU A 445 24.74 10.97 -37.90
#